data_AF-A0A955ITM4-F1
#
_entry.id   AF-A0A955ITM4-F1
#
_cell.length_a   1.000
_cell.length_b   1.000
_cell.length_c   1.000
_cell.angle_alpha   90.00
_cell.angle_beta   90.00
_cell.angle_gamma   90.00
#
_symmetry.space_group_name_H-M   'P 1'
#
loop_
_entity.id
_entity.type
_entity.pdbx_description
1 polymer ?
#
loop_
_entity_poly.entity_id
_entity_poly.type
_entity_poly.pdbx_seq_one_letter_code
_entity_poly.pdbx_strand_id
1 'polypeptide(L)' 'LADQGVSEDPDATRRSMAERDRQDRSRAHAPLTVPDGAVVLDATDLGPDAVLERVSALVAAALAEE' A
#
# COMPACT_ATOMS: atom_id res chain seq x y z
N LEU A 1 -0.12 -13.01 -13.34
CA LEU A 1 -0.29 -14.28 -12.60
C LEU A 1 -0.58 -15.44 -13.55
N ALA A 2 -1.60 -15.35 -14.43
CA ALA A 2 -1.79 -16.35 -15.51
C ALA A 2 -0.57 -16.50 -16.43
N ASP A 3 0.10 -15.39 -16.76
CA ASP A 3 1.33 -15.36 -17.57
C ASP A 3 2.57 -15.98 -16.88
N GLN A 4 2.46 -16.29 -15.58
CA GLN A 4 3.47 -17.00 -14.79
C GLN A 4 3.11 -18.49 -14.60
N GLY A 5 2.04 -18.98 -15.24
CA GLY A 5 1.63 -20.38 -15.20
C GLY A 5 0.99 -20.85 -13.88
N VAL A 6 0.66 -19.93 -12.97
CA VAL A 6 0.07 -20.25 -11.67
C VAL A 6 -1.43 -19.94 -11.68
N SER A 7 -2.23 -20.99 -11.56
CA SER A 7 -3.68 -20.90 -11.28
C SER A 7 -3.86 -20.77 -9.77
N GLU A 8 -4.08 -19.55 -9.28
CA GLU A 8 -4.44 -19.29 -7.88
C GLU A 8 -5.94 -18.98 -7.74
N ASP A 9 -6.54 -19.48 -6.65
CA ASP A 9 -7.91 -19.14 -6.23
C ASP A 9 -7.93 -17.69 -5.68
N PRO A 10 -8.61 -16.73 -6.35
CA PRO A 10 -8.66 -15.35 -5.92
C PRO A 10 -9.22 -15.16 -4.50
N ASP A 11 -10.12 -16.04 -4.05
CA ASP A 11 -10.66 -15.97 -2.70
C ASP A 11 -9.66 -16.48 -1.66
N ALA A 12 -8.85 -17.48 -2.00
CA ALA A 12 -7.74 -17.90 -1.16
C ALA A 12 -6.69 -16.77 -1.03
N THR A 13 -6.35 -16.09 -2.13
CA THR A 13 -5.45 -14.94 -2.12
C THR A 13 -6.00 -13.83 -1.23
N ARG A 14 -7.29 -13.46 -1.41
CA ARG A 14 -7.93 -12.42 -0.59
C ARG A 14 -7.96 -12.76 0.90
N ARG A 15 -8.27 -14.01 1.26
CA ARG A 15 -8.21 -14.48 2.67
C ARG A 15 -6.80 -14.39 3.24
N SER A 16 -5.79 -14.81 2.48
CA SER A 16 -4.39 -14.73 2.90
C SER A 16 -3.94 -13.28 3.12
N MET A 17 -4.32 -12.35 2.23
CA MET A 17 -4.04 -10.93 2.39
C MET A 17 -4.69 -10.36 3.66
N ALA A 18 -5.97 -10.62 3.89
CA ALA A 18 -6.69 -10.13 5.07
C ALA A 18 -6.10 -10.68 6.39
N GLU A 19 -5.66 -11.94 6.39
CA GLU A 19 -4.97 -12.54 7.52
C GLU A 19 -3.67 -11.79 7.86
N ARG A 20 -2.84 -11.54 6.84
CA ARG A 20 -1.58 -10.82 6.99
C ARG A 20 -1.79 -9.39 7.45
N ASP A 21 -2.73 -8.67 6.85
CA ASP A 21 -3.07 -7.30 7.24
C ASP A 21 -3.47 -7.23 8.72
N ARG A 22 -4.24 -8.21 9.21
CA ARG A 22 -4.62 -8.28 10.62
C ARG A 22 -3.40 -8.49 11.51
N GLN A 23 -2.54 -9.46 11.16
CA GLN A 23 -1.32 -9.75 11.92
C GLN A 23 -0.36 -8.55 11.96
N ASP A 24 -0.17 -7.88 10.83
CA ASP A 24 0.70 -6.71 10.71
C ASP A 24 0.19 -5.53 11.55
N ARG A 25 -1.13 -5.32 11.60
CA ARG A 25 -1.74 -4.28 12.46
C ARG A 25 -1.66 -4.60 13.95
N SER A 26 -1.69 -5.89 14.33
CA SER A 26 -1.75 -6.31 15.73
C SER A 26 -0.43 -6.78 16.34
N ARG A 27 0.67 -6.82 15.58
CA ARG A 27 1.95 -7.33 16.08
C ARG A 27 2.50 -6.47 17.23
N ALA A 28 3.09 -7.12 18.24
CA ALA A 28 3.58 -6.44 19.44
C ALA A 28 4.75 -5.48 19.16
N HIS A 29 5.56 -5.75 18.14
CA HIS A 29 6.72 -4.94 17.77
C HIS A 29 6.48 -4.23 16.43
N ALA A 30 6.58 -2.90 16.44
CA ALA A 30 6.40 -2.03 15.27
C ALA A 30 5.09 -2.27 14.49
N PRO A 31 3.90 -2.21 15.12
CA PRO A 31 2.62 -2.47 14.43
C PRO A 31 2.43 -1.58 13.20
N LEU A 32 1.77 -2.11 12.16
CA LEU A 32 1.41 -1.35 10.97
C LEU A 32 0.38 -0.27 11.35
N THR A 33 0.85 0.96 11.47
CA THR A 33 0.08 2.15 11.82
C THR A 33 0.48 3.31 10.92
N VAL A 34 -0.41 4.27 10.71
CA VAL A 34 -0.10 5.50 9.99
C VAL A 34 0.65 6.43 10.96
N PRO A 35 1.91 6.82 10.68
CA PRO A 35 2.65 7.68 11.58
C PRO A 35 2.16 9.13 11.50
N ASP A 36 2.45 9.90 12.55
CA ASP A 36 2.13 11.33 12.58
C ASP A 36 2.84 12.06 11.43
N GLY A 37 2.11 12.96 10.77
CA GLY A 37 2.60 13.71 9.61
C GLY A 37 2.62 12.93 8.29
N ALA A 38 2.22 11.65 8.28
CA ALA A 38 2.10 10.90 7.03
C ALA A 38 0.91 11.38 6.19
N VAL A 39 1.10 11.36 4.87
CA VAL A 39 0.03 11.56 3.89
C VAL A 39 -0.52 10.19 3.49
N VAL A 40 -1.83 9.99 3.67
CA VAL A 40 -2.51 8.76 3.22
C VAL A 40 -2.92 8.92 1.76
N LEU A 41 -2.37 8.07 0.89
CA LEU A 41 -2.74 7.99 -0.52
C LEU A 41 -3.51 6.69 -0.79
N ASP A 42 -4.82 6.80 -0.99
CA ASP A 42 -5.63 5.69 -1.50
C ASP A 42 -5.42 5.54 -3.02
N ALA A 43 -4.92 4.37 -3.41
CA ALA A 43 -4.59 4.04 -4.79
C ALA A 43 -5.52 2.98 -5.39
N THR A 44 -6.66 2.68 -4.74
CA THR A 44 -7.58 1.61 -5.16
C THR A 44 -7.95 1.70 -6.64
N ASP A 45 -8.19 2.92 -7.14
CA ASP A 45 -8.61 3.18 -8.53
C ASP A 45 -7.52 3.88 -9.37
N LEU A 46 -6.26 3.89 -8.91
CA LEU A 46 -5.18 4.60 -9.58
C LEU A 46 -4.28 3.63 -10.36
N GLY A 47 -3.92 4.04 -11.59
CA GLY A 47 -2.83 3.42 -12.31
C GLY A 47 -1.45 3.79 -11.71
N PRO A 48 -0.41 3.00 -11.97
CA PRO A 48 0.94 3.24 -11.43
C PRO A 48 1.50 4.64 -11.72
N ASP A 49 1.28 5.16 -12.94
CA ASP A 49 1.78 6.49 -13.33
C ASP A 49 1.10 7.62 -12.54
N ALA A 50 -0.20 7.49 -12.28
CA ALA A 50 -0.95 8.46 -11.49
C ALA A 50 -0.53 8.44 -10.01
N VAL A 51 -0.17 7.27 -9.48
CA VAL A 51 0.42 7.15 -8.14
C VAL A 51 1.77 7.85 -8.10
N LEU A 52 2.64 7.60 -9.09
CA LEU A 52 3.96 8.20 -9.17
C LEU A 52 3.88 9.74 -9.21
N GLU A 53 3.04 10.29 -10.09
CA GLU A 53 2.85 11.73 -10.21
C GLU A 53 2.43 12.36 -8.89
N ARG A 54 1.44 11.77 -8.20
CA ARG A 54 0.95 12.27 -6.90
C ARG A 54 2.04 12.23 -5.83
N VAL A 55 2.78 11.13 -5.73
CA VAL A 55 3.87 11.01 -4.74
C VAL A 55 4.99 12.01 -5.05
N SER A 56 5.39 12.17 -6.30
CA SER A 56 6.42 13.14 -6.71
C SER A 56 6.02 14.58 -6.36
N ALA A 57 4.75 14.96 -6.58
CA ALA A 57 4.27 16.28 -6.22
C ALA A 57 4.29 16.53 -4.70
N LEU A 58 3.87 15.53 -3.90
CA LEU A 58 3.90 15.62 -2.43
C LEU A 58 5.34 15.82 -1.91
N VAL A 59 6.29 15.08 -2.46
CA VAL A 59 7.71 15.19 -2.09
C VAL A 59 8.27 16.56 -2.50
N ALA A 60 8.00 17.02 -3.72
CA ALA A 60 8.48 18.32 -4.18
C ALA A 60 7.95 19.48 -3.32
N ALA A 61 6.67 19.41 -2.91
CA ALA A 61 6.08 20.41 -2.02
C ALA A 61 6.75 20.39 -0.64
N ALA A 62 6.98 19.20 -0.05
CA ALA A 62 7.64 19.09 1.25
C ALA A 62 9.06 19.67 1.24
N LEU A 63 9.82 19.43 0.16
CA LEU A 63 11.19 19.94 0.01
C LEU A 63 11.28 21.45 -0.27
N ALA A 64 10.19 22.08 -0.72
CA ALA A 64 10.16 23.52 -1.00
C ALA A 64 9.85 24.36 0.23
N GLU A 65 9.31 23.75 1.28
CA GLU A 65 8.96 24.40 2.56
C GLU A 65 10.13 24.36 3.58
N GLU A 66 11.27 23.77 3.22
CA GLU A 66 12.56 23.78 3.96
C GLU A 66 13.49 24.92 3.50
#